data_AF-A0AAD6QX20-F1
#
_entry.id   AF-A0AAD6QX20-F1
#
_cell.length_a   1.000
_cell.length_b   1.000
_cell.length_c   1.000
_cell.angle_alpha   90.00
_cell.angle_beta   90.00
_cell.angle_gamma   90.00
#
_symmetry.space_group_name_H-M   'P 1'
#
loop_
_entity.id
_entity.type
_entity.pdbx_description
1 polymer ?
#
loop_
_entity_poly.entity_id
_entity_poly.type
_entity_poly.pdbx_seq_one_letter_code
_entity_poly.pdbx_strand_id
1 'polypeptide(L)'
;MEVDKVEAQNQQQKHKQVHLFYCLESEELARKVAGHSDLITLQSINWRNFDDGFPNLFINNAEDLRGQHVAFLACFSSPGVIFEQLSVIYALPRLFAASFTLVLPFFPTGSFERMEEEGDVATAFTMARILSNIPISRGGPTSLVIYDIHALQERFYFGDQVLPLFVTGIPLLKQRLHQLPESDKIAVAFPDDGAWKRFHKLLDHFPMVGLDFFLSNGLNDIVLQFPCCLGN
;
A
#
# COMPACT_ATOMS: atom_id res chain seq x y z
N MET A 1 38.88 22.19 33.82
CA MET A 1 37.84 22.40 32.78
C MET A 1 38.28 21.69 31.52
N GLU A 2 38.36 20.37 31.56
CA GLU A 2 38.78 19.57 30.40
C GLU A 2 38.29 18.12 30.60
N VAL A 3 37.00 17.98 30.92
CA VAL A 3 36.33 16.68 31.11
C VAL A 3 35.05 16.58 30.28
N ASP A 4 34.49 17.70 29.80
CA ASP A 4 33.17 17.72 29.13
C ASP A 4 33.22 17.62 27.59
N LYS A 5 34.28 17.05 27.01
CA LYS A 5 34.37 16.84 25.54
C LYS A 5 34.25 15.39 25.07
N VAL A 6 34.02 14.44 25.98
CA VAL A 6 33.99 13.00 25.64
C VAL A 6 32.57 12.46 25.36
N GLU A 7 31.50 13.20 25.68
CA GLU A 7 30.13 12.67 25.59
C GLU A 7 29.18 13.50 24.71
N ALA A 8 29.71 14.25 23.72
CA ALA A 8 28.90 14.69 22.59
C ALA A 8 28.74 13.52 21.61
N GLN A 9 27.81 12.65 21.99
CA GLN A 9 27.39 11.44 21.31
C GLN A 9 27.23 11.64 19.81
N ASN A 10 28.19 11.08 19.07
CA ASN A 10 28.10 10.82 17.65
C ASN A 10 27.08 9.67 17.44
N GLN A 11 25.79 9.93 17.68
CA GLN A 11 24.72 9.10 17.17
C GLN A 11 24.62 9.35 15.66
N GLN A 12 25.59 8.83 14.91
CA GLN A 12 25.35 8.51 13.51
C GLN A 12 24.13 7.58 13.52
N GLN A 13 22.98 8.11 13.09
CA GLN A 13 21.84 7.28 12.76
C GLN A 13 22.35 6.27 11.73
N LYS A 14 22.66 5.05 12.19
CA LYS A 14 22.97 3.92 11.30
C LYS A 14 21.69 3.71 10.50
N HIS A 15 21.66 4.27 9.30
CA HIS A 15 20.55 4.08 8.39
C HIS A 15 20.39 2.58 8.15
N LYS A 16 19.19 2.08 8.47
CA LYS A 16 18.87 0.66 8.43
C LYS A 16 18.65 0.25 6.98
N GLN A 17 19.41 -0.72 6.49
CA GLN A 17 19.17 -1.31 5.18
C GLN A 17 17.86 -2.10 5.21
N VAL A 18 17.11 -2.05 4.11
CA VAL A 18 15.83 -2.74 3.92
C VAL A 18 15.94 -3.65 2.72
N HIS A 19 15.64 -4.94 2.94
CA HIS A 19 15.50 -5.91 1.87
C HIS A 19 14.07 -5.86 1.35
N LEU A 20 13.89 -5.36 0.12
CA LEU A 20 12.60 -5.21 -0.52
C LEU A 20 12.33 -6.39 -1.47
N PHE A 21 11.38 -7.22 -1.09
CA PHE A 21 10.77 -8.23 -1.95
C PHE A 21 9.56 -7.62 -2.68
N TYR A 22 9.19 -8.20 -3.82
CA TYR A 22 8.09 -7.73 -4.64
C TYR A 22 7.46 -8.89 -5.42
N CYS A 23 6.18 -8.73 -5.79
CA CYS A 23 5.54 -9.62 -6.76
C CYS A 23 5.91 -9.22 -8.20
N LEU A 24 5.73 -10.14 -9.15
CA LEU A 24 6.13 -9.94 -10.55
C LEU A 24 5.50 -8.67 -11.16
N GLU A 25 4.23 -8.43 -10.90
CA GLU A 25 3.50 -7.27 -11.45
C GLU A 25 3.98 -5.93 -10.90
N SER A 26 4.64 -5.94 -9.73
CA SER A 26 5.16 -4.73 -9.08
C SER A 26 6.65 -4.50 -9.33
N GLU A 27 7.28 -5.26 -10.23
CA GLU A 27 8.73 -5.15 -10.48
C GLU A 27 9.17 -3.74 -10.88
N GLU A 28 8.46 -3.11 -11.82
CA GLU A 28 8.80 -1.76 -12.26
C GLU A 28 8.71 -0.76 -11.10
N LEU A 29 7.66 -0.86 -10.28
CA LEU A 29 7.48 -0.01 -9.11
C LEU A 29 8.58 -0.28 -8.06
N ALA A 30 8.93 -1.54 -7.81
CA ALA A 30 9.99 -1.92 -6.88
C ALA A 30 11.34 -1.34 -7.31
N ARG A 31 11.67 -1.41 -8.60
CA ARG A 31 12.89 -0.81 -9.17
C ARG A 31 12.90 0.70 -9.00
N LYS A 32 11.77 1.38 -9.24
CA LYS A 32 11.64 2.82 -8.98
C LYS A 32 11.86 3.12 -7.50
N VAL A 33 11.21 2.39 -6.59
CA VAL A 33 11.35 2.60 -5.13
C VAL A 33 12.80 2.44 -4.68
N ALA A 34 13.47 1.36 -5.11
CA ALA A 34 14.88 1.13 -4.78
C ALA A 34 15.80 2.22 -5.37
N GLY A 35 15.49 2.72 -6.57
CA GLY A 35 16.25 3.82 -7.19
C GLY A 35 16.18 5.16 -6.48
N HIS A 36 15.25 5.35 -5.53
CA HIS A 36 15.15 6.58 -4.73
C HIS A 36 15.95 6.54 -3.41
N SER A 37 16.49 5.37 -3.03
CA SER A 37 17.20 5.22 -1.75
C SER A 37 18.23 4.09 -1.79
N ASP A 38 19.49 4.43 -1.54
CA ASP A 38 20.61 3.47 -1.44
C ASP A 38 20.47 2.47 -0.27
N LEU A 39 19.49 2.70 0.61
CA LEU A 39 19.20 1.83 1.75
C LEU A 39 18.32 0.63 1.37
N ILE A 40 17.70 0.66 0.19
CA ILE A 40 16.75 -0.36 -0.24
C ILE A 40 17.44 -1.29 -1.23
N THR A 41 17.58 -2.56 -0.86
CA THR A 41 18.14 -3.60 -1.71
C THR A 41 17.04 -4.53 -2.17
N LEU A 42 16.86 -4.66 -3.48
CA LEU A 42 15.89 -5.59 -4.05
C LEU A 42 16.30 -7.05 -3.78
N GLN A 43 15.32 -7.86 -3.43
CA GLN A 43 15.44 -9.30 -3.30
C GLN A 43 14.50 -10.00 -4.27
N SER A 44 14.82 -11.24 -4.63
CA SER A 44 14.07 -12.01 -5.60
C SER A 44 13.42 -13.24 -4.99
N ILE A 45 12.29 -13.63 -5.57
CA ILE A 45 11.57 -14.87 -5.28
C ILE A 45 11.40 -15.59 -6.61
N ASN A 46 11.62 -16.90 -6.60
CA ASN A 46 11.31 -17.74 -7.75
C ASN A 46 9.82 -18.12 -7.67
N TRP A 47 9.01 -17.43 -8.46
CA TRP A 47 7.58 -17.69 -8.63
C TRP A 47 7.39 -18.78 -9.69
N ARG A 48 7.15 -20.01 -9.26
CA ARG A 48 6.90 -21.16 -10.16
C ARG A 48 5.60 -21.84 -9.74
N ASN A 49 5.13 -22.78 -10.56
CA ASN A 49 3.99 -23.63 -10.25
C ASN A 49 4.39 -25.10 -10.37
N PHE A 50 3.70 -25.96 -9.63
CA PHE A 50 3.68 -27.40 -9.88
C PHE A 50 2.77 -27.71 -11.08
N ASP A 51 2.83 -28.94 -11.57
CA ASP A 51 2.05 -29.38 -12.74
C ASP A 51 0.52 -29.31 -12.52
N ASP A 52 0.08 -29.35 -11.26
CA ASP A 52 -1.33 -29.20 -10.85
C ASP A 52 -1.79 -27.73 -10.74
N GLY A 53 -0.90 -26.78 -11.01
CA GLY A 53 -1.16 -25.34 -10.98
C GLY A 53 -0.92 -24.67 -9.62
N PHE A 54 -0.68 -25.42 -8.54
CA PHE A 54 -0.38 -24.83 -7.23
C PHE A 54 1.01 -24.18 -7.19
N PRO A 55 1.21 -23.14 -6.36
CA PRO A 55 2.47 -22.40 -6.35
C PRO A 55 3.64 -23.20 -5.74
N ASN A 56 4.78 -23.15 -6.42
CA ASN A 56 6.08 -23.73 -6.03
C ASN A 56 7.10 -22.59 -5.84
N LEU A 57 7.01 -21.93 -4.69
CA LEU A 57 7.71 -20.68 -4.41
C LEU A 57 9.04 -20.93 -3.71
N PHE A 58 10.06 -20.12 -4.06
CA PHE A 58 11.35 -20.17 -3.38
C PHE A 58 11.88 -18.77 -3.10
N ILE A 59 12.10 -18.44 -1.83
CA ILE A 59 12.66 -17.16 -1.38
C ILE A 59 14.18 -17.26 -1.49
N ASN A 60 14.79 -16.49 -2.41
CA ASN A 60 16.24 -16.48 -2.56
C ASN A 60 16.89 -15.80 -1.34
N ASN A 61 18.12 -16.21 -0.98
CA ASN A 61 18.90 -15.59 0.10
C ASN A 61 18.19 -15.56 1.48
N ALA A 62 17.34 -16.56 1.76
CA ALA A 62 16.57 -16.62 3.01
C ALA A 62 17.42 -16.56 4.30
N GLU A 63 18.67 -17.05 4.26
CA GLU A 63 19.60 -17.00 5.40
C GLU A 63 20.07 -15.57 5.70
N ASP A 64 20.18 -14.73 4.68
CA ASP A 64 20.68 -13.35 4.79
C ASP A 64 19.63 -12.43 5.45
N LEU A 65 18.36 -12.86 5.52
CA LEU A 65 17.27 -12.08 6.11
C LEU A 65 17.29 -12.03 7.65
N ARG A 66 18.10 -12.88 8.29
CA ARG A 66 18.16 -12.99 9.76
C ARG A 66 18.64 -11.67 10.37
N GLY A 67 17.80 -11.08 11.21
CA GLY A 67 18.12 -9.80 11.86
C GLY A 67 18.04 -8.58 10.94
N GLN A 68 17.54 -8.74 9.71
CA GLN A 68 17.39 -7.64 8.76
C GLN A 68 15.98 -7.05 8.75
N HIS A 69 15.85 -5.82 8.25
CA HIS A 69 14.56 -5.20 8.00
C HIS A 69 14.06 -5.63 6.62
N VAL A 70 12.87 -6.22 6.58
CA VAL A 70 12.30 -6.81 5.37
C VAL A 70 11.02 -6.08 5.00
N ALA A 71 10.85 -5.75 3.74
CA ALA A 71 9.61 -5.22 3.20
C ALA A 71 9.13 -6.08 2.02
N PHE A 72 7.83 -6.15 1.83
CA PHE A 72 7.22 -6.80 0.66
C PHE A 72 6.27 -5.82 -0.04
N LEU A 73 6.49 -5.57 -1.32
CA LEU A 73 5.59 -4.81 -2.19
C LEU A 73 4.62 -5.77 -2.88
N ALA A 74 3.39 -5.80 -2.40
CA ALA A 74 2.35 -6.69 -2.88
C ALA A 74 1.52 -6.09 -4.02
N CYS A 75 0.88 -6.95 -4.81
CA CYS A 75 -0.18 -6.60 -5.74
C CYS A 75 -1.25 -7.68 -5.71
N PHE A 76 -2.38 -7.41 -5.07
CA PHE A 76 -3.48 -8.37 -4.96
C PHE A 76 -4.41 -8.27 -6.17
N SER A 77 -3.89 -8.61 -7.35
CA SER A 77 -4.54 -8.47 -8.65
C SER A 77 -5.64 -9.51 -8.90
N SER A 78 -5.51 -10.72 -8.34
CA SER A 78 -6.48 -11.81 -8.48
C SER A 78 -6.42 -12.79 -7.30
N PRO A 79 -7.46 -13.61 -7.06
CA PRO A 79 -7.45 -14.62 -5.99
C PRO A 79 -6.26 -15.59 -6.04
N GLY A 80 -5.84 -16.00 -7.25
CA GLY A 80 -4.67 -16.89 -7.42
C GLY A 80 -3.37 -16.20 -7.00
N VAL A 81 -3.17 -14.97 -7.45
CA VAL A 81 -2.01 -14.13 -7.11
C VAL A 81 -1.97 -13.80 -5.61
N ILE A 82 -3.14 -13.56 -5.00
CA ILE A 82 -3.27 -13.37 -3.55
C ILE A 82 -2.77 -14.60 -2.80
N PHE A 83 -3.17 -15.81 -3.21
CA PHE A 83 -2.80 -17.05 -2.52
C PHE A 83 -1.29 -17.31 -2.51
N GLU A 84 -0.61 -17.13 -3.64
CA GLU A 84 0.84 -17.30 -3.71
C GLU A 84 1.58 -16.20 -2.93
N GLN A 85 1.15 -14.94 -3.02
CA GLN A 85 1.78 -13.84 -2.30
C GLN A 85 1.61 -13.98 -0.79
N LEU A 86 0.44 -14.39 -0.32
CA LEU A 86 0.20 -14.67 1.11
C LEU A 86 1.14 -15.74 1.65
N SER A 87 1.44 -16.77 0.84
CA SER A 87 2.38 -17.83 1.22
C SER A 87 3.77 -17.26 1.51
N VAL A 88 4.24 -16.31 0.71
CA VAL A 88 5.53 -15.62 0.94
C VAL A 88 5.45 -14.62 2.09
N ILE A 89 4.39 -13.81 2.14
CA ILE A 89 4.15 -12.81 3.19
C ILE A 89 4.14 -13.48 4.57
N TYR A 90 3.59 -14.69 4.70
CA TYR A 90 3.57 -15.43 5.96
C TYR A 90 4.94 -16.05 6.30
N ALA A 91 5.74 -16.39 5.29
CA ALA A 91 7.05 -16.99 5.48
C ALA A 91 8.12 -15.94 5.89
N LEU A 92 8.14 -14.77 5.25
CA LEU A 92 9.20 -13.76 5.44
C LEU A 92 9.45 -13.35 6.90
N PRO A 93 8.44 -13.02 7.73
CA PRO A 93 8.65 -12.70 9.15
C PRO A 93 9.29 -13.84 9.94
N ARG A 94 8.98 -15.10 9.56
CA ARG A 94 9.47 -16.30 10.23
C ARG A 94 10.92 -16.64 9.91
N LEU A 95 11.51 -16.01 8.89
CA LEU A 95 12.94 -16.11 8.56
C LEU A 95 13.81 -15.25 9.49
N PHE A 96 13.36 -15.04 10.73
CA PHE A 96 14.02 -14.26 11.77
C PHE A 96 14.33 -12.81 11.38
N ALA A 97 13.47 -12.21 10.54
CA ALA A 97 13.55 -10.79 10.20
C ALA A 97 13.45 -9.95 11.49
N ALA A 98 14.25 -8.88 11.56
CA ALA A 98 14.19 -7.90 12.65
C ALA A 98 12.90 -7.08 12.61
N SER A 99 12.40 -6.74 11.42
CA SER A 99 11.04 -6.20 11.25
C SER A 99 10.47 -6.60 9.91
N PHE A 100 9.15 -6.61 9.80
CA PHE A 100 8.46 -6.83 8.54
C PHE A 100 7.45 -5.72 8.24
N THR A 101 7.50 -5.23 6.99
CA THR A 101 6.55 -4.25 6.46
C THR A 101 5.92 -4.78 5.18
N LEU A 102 4.60 -4.90 5.17
CA LEU A 102 3.83 -5.19 3.97
C LEU A 102 3.33 -3.87 3.38
N VAL A 103 3.74 -3.56 2.15
CA VAL A 103 3.19 -2.45 1.37
C VAL A 103 2.18 -3.03 0.40
N LEU A 104 0.92 -2.65 0.60
CA LEU A 104 -0.22 -3.08 -0.21
C LEU A 104 -0.83 -1.83 -0.88
N PRO A 105 -0.39 -1.49 -2.11
CA PRO A 105 -0.87 -0.29 -2.81
C PRO A 105 -2.38 -0.26 -3.03
N PHE A 106 -3.03 -1.42 -3.11
CA PHE A 106 -4.47 -1.51 -3.34
C PHE A 106 -5.08 -2.64 -2.50
N PHE A 107 -6.16 -2.34 -1.78
CA PHE A 107 -6.90 -3.30 -0.96
C PHE A 107 -8.14 -3.80 -1.75
N PRO A 108 -8.11 -5.03 -2.30
CA PRO A 108 -9.01 -5.43 -3.39
C PRO A 108 -10.48 -5.58 -2.99
N THR A 109 -10.75 -5.90 -1.74
CA THR A 109 -12.12 -6.17 -1.24
C THR A 109 -12.73 -4.97 -0.51
N GLY A 110 -12.10 -3.80 -0.55
CA GLY A 110 -12.53 -2.61 0.22
C GLY A 110 -13.95 -2.15 -0.08
N SER A 111 -14.47 -2.35 -1.29
CA SER A 111 -15.84 -1.97 -1.67
C SER A 111 -16.94 -2.90 -1.15
N PHE A 112 -16.56 -4.04 -0.53
CA PHE A 112 -17.47 -5.02 0.07
C PHE A 112 -17.22 -5.10 1.58
N GLU A 113 -17.18 -3.93 2.22
CA GLU A 113 -17.01 -3.73 3.66
C GLU A 113 -18.33 -3.82 4.41
N ARG A 114 -19.42 -3.30 3.83
CA ARG A 114 -20.73 -3.26 4.47
C ARG A 114 -21.60 -4.48 4.13
N MET A 115 -22.40 -4.90 5.11
CA MET A 115 -23.53 -5.82 4.94
C MET A 115 -24.79 -4.96 4.87
N GLU A 116 -25.56 -5.07 3.79
CA GLU A 116 -26.83 -4.35 3.63
C GLU A 116 -28.01 -5.22 4.07
N GLU A 117 -27.92 -6.53 3.83
CA GLU A 117 -28.94 -7.51 4.23
C GLU A 117 -28.33 -8.70 5.01
N GLU A 118 -29.18 -9.44 5.72
CA GLU A 118 -28.76 -10.66 6.40
C GLU A 118 -28.37 -11.73 5.37
N GLY A 119 -27.14 -12.24 5.47
CA GLY A 119 -26.56 -13.19 4.53
C GLY A 119 -25.45 -12.61 3.65
N ASP A 120 -25.30 -11.28 3.61
CA ASP A 120 -24.17 -10.64 2.95
C ASP A 120 -22.84 -11.07 3.58
N VAL A 121 -21.83 -11.28 2.75
CA VAL A 121 -20.48 -11.63 3.20
C VAL A 121 -19.56 -10.44 2.98
N ALA A 122 -19.17 -9.78 4.07
CA ALA A 122 -18.20 -8.70 4.04
C ALA A 122 -16.79 -9.23 3.71
N THR A 123 -16.46 -9.32 2.42
CA THR A 123 -15.17 -9.87 1.96
C THR A 123 -13.97 -8.99 2.36
N ALA A 124 -14.19 -7.69 2.60
CA ALA A 124 -13.20 -6.80 3.21
C ALA A 124 -12.74 -7.32 4.57
N PHE A 125 -13.68 -7.74 5.42
CA PHE A 125 -13.40 -8.28 6.73
C PHE A 125 -12.62 -9.59 6.65
N THR A 126 -12.98 -10.48 5.72
CA THR A 126 -12.24 -11.72 5.48
C THR A 126 -10.80 -11.46 5.07
N MET A 127 -10.56 -10.54 4.13
CA MET A 127 -9.20 -10.17 3.70
C MET A 127 -8.39 -9.54 4.84
N ALA A 128 -8.98 -8.61 5.58
CA ALA A 128 -8.33 -7.99 6.74
C ALA A 128 -7.98 -9.03 7.81
N ARG A 129 -8.85 -10.03 8.05
CA ARG A 129 -8.55 -11.15 8.97
C ARG A 129 -7.41 -12.02 8.49
N ILE A 130 -7.34 -12.30 7.18
CA ILE A 130 -6.21 -13.02 6.60
C ILE A 130 -4.93 -12.22 6.85
N LEU A 131 -4.89 -10.94 6.47
CA LEU A 131 -3.72 -10.09 6.70
C LEU A 131 -3.37 -9.93 8.19
N SER A 132 -4.36 -9.97 9.08
CA SER A 132 -4.13 -9.91 10.53
C SER A 132 -3.43 -11.16 11.08
N ASN A 133 -3.44 -12.28 10.35
CA ASN A 133 -2.76 -13.51 10.75
C ASN A 133 -1.30 -13.59 10.26
N ILE A 134 -0.77 -12.52 9.66
CA ILE A 134 0.65 -12.46 9.31
C ILE A 134 1.47 -12.68 10.59
N PRO A 135 2.43 -13.63 10.59
CA PRO A 135 3.24 -13.90 11.76
C PRO A 135 4.05 -12.68 12.21
N ILE A 136 4.17 -12.52 13.52
CA ILE A 136 4.96 -11.46 14.14
C ILE A 136 6.46 -11.72 13.89
N SER A 137 7.17 -10.69 13.43
CA SER A 137 8.64 -10.69 13.31
C SER A 137 9.32 -10.50 14.68
N ARG A 138 10.66 -10.61 14.75
CA ARG A 138 11.38 -10.43 16.03
C ARG A 138 11.16 -9.05 16.67
N GLY A 139 11.02 -8.01 15.85
CA GLY A 139 10.83 -6.64 16.31
C GLY A 139 9.37 -6.26 16.55
N GLY A 140 8.44 -7.20 16.42
CA GLY A 140 7.03 -6.99 16.72
C GLY A 140 6.09 -7.10 15.51
N PRO A 141 4.84 -6.62 15.68
CA PRO A 141 3.77 -6.72 14.69
C PRO A 141 4.16 -6.19 13.31
N THR A 142 3.58 -6.81 12.28
CA THR A 142 3.82 -6.40 10.89
C THR A 142 3.21 -5.02 10.64
N SER A 143 4.01 -4.10 10.09
CA SER A 143 3.48 -2.82 9.62
C SER A 143 2.80 -3.03 8.27
N LEU A 144 1.53 -2.66 8.16
CA LEU A 144 0.73 -2.83 6.94
C LEU A 144 0.42 -1.47 6.34
N VAL A 145 1.12 -1.10 5.26
CA VAL A 145 0.93 0.18 4.58
C VAL A 145 -0.07 -0.01 3.45
N ILE A 146 -1.23 0.65 3.56
CA ILE A 146 -2.28 0.62 2.53
C ILE A 146 -2.53 2.02 2.01
N TYR A 147 -2.62 2.16 0.68
CA TYR A 147 -2.94 3.44 0.04
C TYR A 147 -4.43 3.52 -0.27
N ASP A 148 -5.01 4.69 0.03
CA ASP A 148 -6.38 5.10 -0.33
C ASP A 148 -7.43 4.00 -0.05
N ILE A 149 -7.47 3.53 1.20
CA ILE A 149 -8.48 2.56 1.69
C ILE A 149 -9.90 3.04 1.38
N HIS A 150 -10.80 2.11 1.03
CA HIS A 150 -12.14 2.47 0.57
C HIS A 150 -12.94 3.16 1.70
N ALA A 151 -12.96 2.60 2.89
CA ALA A 151 -13.57 3.20 4.07
C ALA A 151 -12.61 3.19 5.27
N LEU A 152 -12.51 4.30 5.99
CA LEU A 152 -11.65 4.39 7.18
C LEU A 152 -12.09 3.42 8.30
N GLN A 153 -13.37 3.05 8.30
CA GLN A 153 -13.98 2.09 9.21
C GLN A 153 -13.36 0.69 9.06
N GLU A 154 -12.81 0.34 7.89
CA GLU A 154 -12.07 -0.92 7.69
C GLU A 154 -10.87 -1.06 8.63
N ARG A 155 -10.39 0.04 9.25
CA ARG A 155 -9.38 -0.02 10.33
C ARG A 155 -9.78 -1.00 11.42
N PHE A 156 -11.06 -1.11 11.74
CA PHE A 156 -11.57 -1.98 12.79
C PHE A 156 -11.66 -3.45 12.38
N TYR A 157 -11.38 -3.78 11.12
CA TYR A 157 -11.32 -5.17 10.66
C TYR A 157 -9.98 -5.83 10.91
N PHE A 158 -8.92 -5.02 11.05
CA PHE A 158 -7.58 -5.51 11.34
C PHE A 158 -7.45 -5.83 12.83
N GLY A 159 -6.90 -7.01 13.14
CA GLY A 159 -6.59 -7.42 14.50
C GLY A 159 -5.25 -6.84 15.00
N ASP A 160 -5.00 -6.99 16.30
CA ASP A 160 -3.87 -6.34 17.00
C ASP A 160 -2.48 -6.87 16.62
N GLN A 161 -2.41 -7.91 15.79
CA GLN A 161 -1.18 -8.56 15.35
C GLN A 161 -0.52 -7.85 14.16
N VAL A 162 -1.20 -6.84 13.60
CA VAL A 162 -0.69 -5.98 12.53
C VAL A 162 -0.94 -4.52 12.87
N LEU A 163 -0.13 -3.63 12.26
CA LEU A 163 -0.22 -2.19 12.45
C LEU A 163 -0.63 -1.54 11.12
N PRO A 164 -1.94 -1.37 10.85
CA PRO A 164 -2.41 -0.76 9.62
C PRO A 164 -2.11 0.74 9.60
N LEU A 165 -1.29 1.16 8.63
CA LEU A 165 -1.00 2.54 8.28
C LEU A 165 -1.72 2.86 6.97
N PHE A 166 -2.74 3.71 7.05
CA PHE A 166 -3.46 4.19 5.87
C PHE A 166 -2.83 5.48 5.38
N VAL A 167 -2.37 5.46 4.13
CA VAL A 167 -1.73 6.58 3.42
C VAL A 167 -2.65 7.02 2.30
N THR A 168 -2.56 8.27 1.87
CA THR A 168 -3.29 8.77 0.70
C THR A 168 -2.35 9.27 -0.37
N GLY A 169 -2.65 8.97 -1.64
CA GLY A 169 -1.91 9.46 -2.80
C GLY A 169 -2.24 10.90 -3.19
N ILE A 170 -3.24 11.53 -2.57
CA ILE A 170 -3.70 12.88 -2.94
C ILE A 170 -2.60 13.94 -2.96
N PRO A 171 -1.63 14.00 -2.03
CA PRO A 171 -0.54 14.97 -2.10
C PRO A 171 0.30 14.84 -3.38
N LEU A 172 0.57 13.61 -3.82
CA LEU A 172 1.30 13.35 -5.07
C LEU A 172 0.47 13.76 -6.29
N LEU A 173 -0.84 13.49 -6.25
CA LEU A 173 -1.76 13.95 -7.28
C LEU A 173 -1.75 15.48 -7.38
N LYS A 174 -1.92 16.20 -6.25
CA LYS A 174 -1.84 17.67 -6.22
C LYS A 174 -0.56 18.19 -6.85
N GLN A 175 0.58 17.62 -6.45
CA GLN A 175 1.86 18.01 -7.01
C GLN A 175 1.88 17.85 -8.54
N ARG A 176 1.30 16.75 -9.06
CA ARG A 176 1.22 16.53 -10.50
C ARG A 176 0.27 17.51 -11.19
N LEU A 177 -0.87 17.85 -10.59
CA LEU A 177 -1.82 18.84 -11.13
C LEU A 177 -1.20 20.22 -11.25
N HIS A 178 -0.44 20.65 -10.24
CA HIS A 178 0.27 21.93 -10.29
C HIS A 178 1.38 21.99 -11.34
N GLN A 179 1.84 20.84 -11.85
CA GLN A 179 2.84 20.76 -12.91
C GLN A 179 2.22 20.72 -14.32
N LEU A 180 0.90 20.63 -14.44
CA LEU A 180 0.23 20.63 -15.74
C LEU A 180 0.17 22.06 -16.31
N PRO A 181 0.23 22.21 -17.65
CA PRO A 181 -0.09 23.48 -18.29
C PRO A 181 -1.51 23.91 -17.91
N GLU A 182 -1.72 25.20 -17.68
CA GLU A 182 -3.02 25.76 -17.30
C GLU A 182 -3.60 25.18 -15.99
N SER A 183 -2.74 24.90 -15.00
CA SER A 183 -3.14 24.39 -13.68
C SER A 183 -4.27 25.18 -13.02
N ASP A 184 -4.37 26.48 -13.31
CA ASP A 184 -5.38 27.40 -12.76
C ASP A 184 -6.78 27.17 -13.34
N LYS A 185 -6.91 26.41 -14.44
CA LYS A 185 -8.18 26.05 -15.07
C LYS A 185 -8.66 24.64 -14.69
N ILE A 186 -7.90 23.90 -13.90
CA ILE A 186 -8.25 22.52 -13.54
C ILE A 186 -9.42 22.56 -12.56
N ALA A 187 -10.50 21.86 -12.90
CA ALA A 187 -11.63 21.62 -12.01
C ALA A 187 -11.69 20.15 -11.60
N VAL A 188 -12.11 19.88 -10.37
CA VAL A 188 -12.27 18.53 -9.84
C VAL A 188 -13.74 18.14 -9.82
N ALA A 189 -14.01 16.96 -10.39
CA ALA A 189 -15.32 16.34 -10.40
C ALA A 189 -15.29 15.05 -9.57
N PHE A 190 -16.31 14.84 -8.76
CA PHE A 190 -16.49 13.58 -8.05
C PHE A 190 -17.57 12.75 -8.75
N PRO A 191 -17.32 11.45 -9.01
CA PRO A 191 -18.30 10.60 -9.69
C PRO A 191 -19.53 10.30 -8.82
N ASP A 192 -19.36 10.34 -7.49
CA ASP A 192 -20.36 9.97 -6.50
C ASP A 192 -20.11 10.70 -5.17
N ASP A 193 -21.13 10.69 -4.30
CA ASP A 193 -21.08 11.31 -2.97
C ASP A 193 -20.02 10.68 -2.05
N GLY A 194 -19.69 9.39 -2.23
CA GLY A 194 -18.70 8.69 -1.42
C GLY A 194 -17.28 9.18 -1.70
N ALA A 195 -16.91 9.31 -2.97
CA ALA A 195 -15.67 9.94 -3.41
C ALA A 195 -15.58 11.40 -2.93
N TRP A 196 -16.68 12.17 -3.06
CA TRP A 196 -16.74 13.53 -2.52
C TRP A 196 -16.46 13.53 -1.02
N LYS A 197 -17.21 12.77 -0.21
CA LYS A 197 -17.05 12.71 1.26
C LYS A 197 -15.61 12.38 1.69
N ARG A 198 -14.92 11.51 0.95
CA ARG A 198 -13.54 11.08 1.26
C ARG A 198 -12.50 12.13 0.88
N PHE A 199 -12.60 12.73 -0.30
CA PHE A 199 -11.49 13.48 -0.89
C PHE A 199 -11.73 14.99 -1.02
N HIS A 200 -12.96 15.50 -0.89
CA HIS A 200 -13.25 16.93 -1.10
C HIS A 200 -12.40 17.86 -0.21
N LYS A 201 -12.25 17.54 1.08
CA LYS A 201 -11.41 18.33 2.01
C LYS A 201 -9.94 18.32 1.62
N LEU A 202 -9.50 17.25 0.96
CA LEU A 202 -8.13 17.13 0.48
C LEU A 202 -7.95 17.82 -0.86
N LEU A 203 -8.99 18.23 -1.59
CA LEU A 203 -8.91 18.85 -2.92
C LEU A 203 -9.57 20.25 -2.98
N ASP A 204 -9.81 20.84 -1.82
CA ASP A 204 -10.48 22.13 -1.62
C ASP A 204 -9.85 23.33 -2.36
N HIS A 205 -8.59 23.23 -2.76
CA HIS A 205 -7.89 24.27 -3.53
C HIS A 205 -8.28 24.31 -5.02
N PHE A 206 -8.94 23.25 -5.52
CA PHE A 206 -9.41 23.20 -6.90
C PHE A 206 -10.90 23.56 -6.94
N PRO A 207 -11.35 24.33 -7.97
CA PRO A 207 -12.76 24.51 -8.27
C PRO A 207 -13.47 23.15 -8.33
N MET A 208 -14.50 22.96 -7.51
CA MET A 208 -15.30 21.74 -7.50
C MET A 208 -16.54 21.91 -8.38
N VAL A 209 -16.78 20.95 -9.25
CA VAL A 209 -17.91 20.97 -10.17
C VAL A 209 -18.80 19.76 -9.88
N GLY A 210 -20.08 20.02 -9.60
CA GLY A 210 -21.07 18.96 -9.37
C GLY A 210 -21.40 18.20 -10.65
N LEU A 211 -21.78 16.93 -10.52
CA LEU A 211 -22.08 16.05 -11.66
C LEU A 211 -23.18 16.62 -12.59
N ASP A 212 -24.14 17.38 -12.05
CA ASP A 212 -25.20 18.03 -12.83
C ASP A 212 -24.68 19.09 -13.80
N PHE A 213 -23.56 19.74 -13.46
CA PHE A 213 -22.92 20.74 -14.33
C PHE A 213 -22.19 20.08 -15.52
N PHE A 214 -21.74 18.83 -15.35
CA PHE A 214 -21.07 18.04 -16.40
C PHE A 214 -22.01 17.64 -17.53
N LEU A 215 -23.21 17.18 -17.19
CA LEU A 215 -24.19 16.70 -18.16
C LEU A 215 -24.80 17.84 -19.00
N SER A 216 -24.68 19.08 -18.54
CA SER A 216 -25.37 20.24 -19.12
C SER A 216 -24.50 21.12 -20.03
N ASN A 217 -23.16 21.17 -19.87
CA ASN A 217 -22.35 22.23 -20.50
C ASN A 217 -21.34 21.81 -21.58
N GLY A 218 -21.01 20.52 -21.77
CA GLY A 218 -20.05 20.10 -22.79
C GLY A 218 -18.60 20.57 -22.55
N LEU A 219 -17.63 19.70 -22.79
CA LEU A 219 -16.25 19.84 -22.29
C LEU A 219 -15.40 20.87 -23.06
N ASN A 220 -14.77 21.81 -22.34
CA ASN A 220 -13.52 22.49 -22.75
C ASN A 220 -12.39 22.36 -21.69
N ASP A 221 -12.66 21.79 -20.51
CA ASP A 221 -11.69 21.71 -19.40
C ASP A 221 -11.21 20.27 -19.14
N ILE A 222 -9.98 20.13 -18.64
CA ILE A 222 -9.37 18.83 -18.28
C ILE A 222 -10.02 18.32 -17.00
N VAL A 223 -10.68 17.16 -17.11
CA VAL A 223 -11.50 16.58 -16.04
C VAL A 223 -10.88 15.29 -15.58
N LEU A 224 -10.55 15.22 -14.29
CA LEU A 224 -10.11 13.99 -13.64
C LEU A 224 -11.28 13.33 -12.95
N GLN A 225 -11.75 12.24 -13.55
CA GLN A 225 -12.71 11.34 -12.93
C GLN A 225 -11.94 10.43 -11.97
N PHE A 226 -12.26 10.51 -10.67
CA PHE A 226 -11.73 9.60 -9.67
C PHE A 226 -12.49 8.28 -9.74
N PRO A 227 -11.92 7.15 -10.21
CA PRO A 227 -12.59 5.88 -10.02
C PRO A 227 -12.67 5.57 -8.52
N CYS A 228 -13.86 5.17 -8.09
CA CYS A 228 -14.08 4.58 -6.78
C CYS A 228 -13.38 3.22 -6.83
N CYS A 229 -12.10 3.17 -6.41
CA CYS A 229 -11.19 2.03 -6.57
C CYS A 229 -10.76 1.79 -8.03
N LEU A 230 -9.44 1.86 -8.30
CA LEU A 230 -8.85 1.40 -9.57
C LEU A 230 -8.96 -0.13 -9.66
N GLY A 231 -10.13 -0.61 -10.06
CA GLY A 231 -10.35 -1.97 -10.56
C GLY A 231 -10.89 -1.85 -11.99
N ASN A 232 -10.21 -2.50 -12.93
CA ASN A 232 -10.67 -2.67 -14.32
C ASN A 232 -12.08 -3.26 -14.39
#